data_AF-A0A6J1E7N6-F1
#
_entry.id   AF-A0A6J1E7N6-F1
#
_cell.length_a   1.000
_cell.length_b   1.000
_cell.length_c   1.000
_cell.angle_alpha   90.00
_cell.angle_beta   90.00
_cell.angle_gamma   90.00
#
_symmetry.space_group_name_H-M   'P 1'
#
loop_
_entity.id
_entity.type
_entity.pdbx_description
1 polymer ?
#
loop_
_entity_poly.entity_id
_entity_poly.type
_entity_poly.pdbx_seq_one_letter_code
_entity_poly.pdbx_strand_id
1 'polypeptide(L)'
;KFRFFVGRIFGLLRSASLPFTMAKASSSFFQTLKRYIKKPWEITGPCADPEYKLAVPSAIEYRVFCPATTKEKAIVPTSNPETVFDIKYYTRDQRRNRPPIRRTILKKPDVEKMMKETKFDPADFPKVYLTAAIEEDMNARGGGYQK
;
A
#
# COMPACT_ATOMS: atom_id res chain seq x y z
N LYS A 1 -50.18 -20.21 -61.92
CA LYS A 1 -51.52 -20.18 -61.29
C LYS A 1 -51.86 -18.72 -60.99
N PHE A 2 -52.54 -18.05 -61.92
CA PHE A 2 -53.01 -16.68 -61.79
C PHE A 2 -54.22 -16.63 -60.84
N ARG A 3 -54.28 -15.62 -59.97
CA ARG A 3 -55.55 -15.02 -59.54
C ARG A 3 -55.31 -13.56 -59.19
N PHE A 4 -55.81 -12.70 -60.05
CA PHE A 4 -56.14 -11.31 -59.78
C PHE A 4 -57.25 -11.23 -58.73
N PHE A 5 -57.18 -10.24 -57.83
CA PHE A 5 -58.37 -9.46 -57.49
C PHE A 5 -58.00 -8.02 -57.10
N VAL A 6 -58.79 -7.10 -57.64
CA VAL A 6 -58.67 -5.64 -57.62
C VAL A 6 -59.40 -5.09 -56.39
N GLY A 7 -58.91 -4.00 -55.79
CA GLY A 7 -59.66 -3.25 -54.78
C GLY A 7 -59.01 -1.90 -54.43
N ARG A 8 -59.79 -0.82 -54.56
CA ARG A 8 -59.43 0.60 -54.69
C ARG A 8 -59.48 1.41 -53.37
N ILE A 9 -58.58 2.39 -53.24
CA ILE A 9 -58.71 3.81 -52.81
C ILE A 9 -58.98 4.16 -51.31
N PHE A 10 -58.37 5.30 -50.93
CA PHE A 10 -58.58 6.22 -49.78
C PHE A 10 -57.71 5.91 -48.55
N GLY A 11 -56.99 6.85 -47.95
CA GLY A 11 -56.85 8.28 -48.16
C GLY A 11 -55.70 8.84 -47.32
N LEU A 12 -55.34 10.07 -47.64
CA LEU A 12 -54.33 10.91 -47.00
C LEU A 12 -54.58 11.04 -45.48
N LEU A 13 -53.57 10.76 -44.64
CA LEU A 13 -53.50 11.40 -43.32
C LEU A 13 -52.05 11.81 -43.01
N ARG A 14 -51.81 13.09 -43.29
CA ARG A 14 -50.69 13.90 -42.84
C ARG A 14 -50.90 14.15 -41.33
N SER A 15 -49.95 13.76 -40.48
CA SER A 15 -49.85 14.31 -39.13
C SER A 15 -48.39 14.42 -38.71
N ALA A 16 -48.13 15.51 -38.00
CA ALA A 16 -46.89 16.25 -37.96
C ALA A 16 -45.78 15.61 -37.12
N SER A 17 -44.54 15.80 -37.57
CA SER A 17 -43.34 15.73 -36.75
C SER A 17 -43.43 16.75 -35.62
N LEU A 18 -43.46 16.30 -34.36
CA LEU A 18 -43.23 17.16 -33.19
C LEU A 18 -41.73 17.12 -32.81
N PRO A 19 -41.15 18.25 -32.40
CA PRO A 19 -39.71 18.38 -32.18
C PRO A 19 -39.26 17.77 -30.84
N PHE A 20 -38.35 16.79 -30.89
CA PHE A 20 -37.67 16.19 -29.73
C PHE A 20 -36.62 17.13 -29.06
N THR A 21 -36.68 18.44 -29.30
CA THR A 21 -35.57 19.36 -28.99
C THR A 21 -35.72 20.16 -27.69
N MET A 22 -36.87 20.11 -26.98
CA MET A 22 -37.11 21.01 -25.84
C MET A 22 -36.86 20.40 -24.45
N ALA A 23 -36.67 19.08 -24.34
CA ALA A 23 -36.44 18.40 -23.05
C ALA A 23 -34.95 18.36 -22.61
N LYS A 24 -34.01 18.74 -23.48
CA LYS A 24 -32.56 18.72 -23.17
C LYS A 24 -32.04 19.98 -22.48
N ALA A 25 -32.78 21.10 -22.54
CA ALA A 25 -32.32 22.37 -21.98
C ALA A 25 -32.53 22.46 -20.46
N SER A 26 -33.67 21.98 -19.94
CA SER A 26 -34.00 22.03 -18.50
C SER A 26 -33.23 21.02 -17.65
N SER A 27 -32.86 19.87 -18.20
CA SER A 27 -32.04 18.87 -17.49
C SER A 27 -30.66 19.38 -17.10
N SER A 28 -30.08 20.28 -17.91
CA SER A 28 -28.76 20.86 -17.66
C SER A 28 -28.70 21.75 -16.41
N PHE A 29 -29.76 22.51 -16.14
CA PHE A 29 -29.88 23.39 -14.96
C PHE A 29 -30.12 22.60 -13.65
N PHE A 30 -30.92 21.52 -13.68
CA PHE A 30 -31.04 20.65 -12.51
C PHE A 30 -29.74 19.89 -12.21
N GLN A 31 -28.92 19.64 -13.24
CA GLN A 31 -27.64 18.97 -13.10
C GLN A 31 -26.55 19.89 -12.53
N THR A 32 -26.64 21.21 -12.74
CA THR A 32 -25.79 22.19 -12.05
C THR A 32 -26.21 22.41 -10.61
N LEU A 33 -27.51 22.43 -10.29
CA LEU A 33 -28.01 22.59 -8.91
C LEU A 33 -27.62 21.42 -7.99
N LYS A 34 -27.63 20.18 -8.52
CA LYS A 34 -27.15 18.98 -7.81
C LYS A 34 -25.67 19.03 -7.40
N ARG A 35 -24.86 19.90 -8.00
CA ARG A 35 -23.44 20.08 -7.61
C ARG A 35 -23.27 20.89 -6.32
N TYR A 36 -24.25 21.72 -5.96
CA TYR A 36 -24.20 22.56 -4.76
C TYR A 36 -24.78 21.86 -3.51
N ILE A 37 -25.46 20.72 -3.69
CA ILE A 37 -25.98 19.90 -2.60
C ILE A 37 -24.98 18.78 -2.35
N LYS A 38 -24.22 18.88 -1.24
CA LYS A 38 -23.31 17.82 -0.79
C LYS A 38 -24.09 16.52 -0.62
N LYS A 39 -23.46 15.37 -0.87
CA LYS A 39 -24.14 14.10 -0.59
C LYS A 39 -24.40 14.02 0.93
N PRO A 40 -25.51 13.44 1.38
CA PRO A 40 -25.86 13.43 2.81
C PRO A 40 -24.78 12.88 3.75
N TRP A 41 -23.96 11.94 3.25
CA TRP A 41 -22.85 11.30 3.97
C TRP A 41 -21.50 12.04 3.85
N GLU A 42 -21.45 13.20 3.18
CA GLU A 42 -20.27 14.08 3.07
C GLU A 42 -20.34 15.27 4.04
N ILE A 43 -21.32 15.27 4.95
CA ILE A 43 -21.52 16.36 5.93
C ILE A 43 -20.66 16.13 7.18
N THR A 44 -20.53 14.88 7.64
CA THR A 44 -19.72 14.51 8.81
C THR A 44 -19.10 13.12 8.61
N GLY A 45 -18.01 12.85 9.33
CA GLY A 45 -17.28 11.58 9.27
C GLY A 45 -16.11 11.59 8.27
N PRO A 46 -15.46 10.43 8.05
CA PRO A 46 -14.24 10.35 7.24
C PRO A 46 -14.41 10.88 5.81
N CYS A 47 -15.59 10.69 5.21
CA CYS A 47 -15.90 11.17 3.85
C CYS A 47 -16.05 12.70 3.73
N ALA A 48 -16.03 13.43 4.85
CA ALA A 48 -16.07 14.89 4.90
C ALA A 48 -14.68 15.52 5.13
N ASP A 49 -13.66 14.71 5.42
CA ASP A 49 -12.29 15.17 5.68
C ASP A 49 -11.56 15.51 4.36
N PRO A 50 -10.87 16.66 4.25
CA PRO A 50 -10.08 17.01 3.05
C PRO A 50 -9.00 15.99 2.68
N GLU A 51 -8.53 15.18 3.63
CA GLU A 51 -7.47 14.20 3.42
C GLU A 51 -8.01 12.85 2.91
N TYR A 52 -9.33 12.65 2.97
CA TYR A 52 -9.98 11.40 2.55
C TYR A 52 -9.93 11.22 1.03
N LYS A 53 -9.32 10.10 0.60
CA LYS A 53 -9.26 9.68 -0.80
C LYS A 53 -10.03 8.38 -1.00
N LEU A 54 -10.74 8.28 -2.13
CA LEU A 54 -11.43 7.06 -2.51
C LEU A 54 -10.42 5.94 -2.82
N ALA A 55 -10.69 4.74 -2.32
CA ALA A 55 -9.79 3.58 -2.42
C ALA A 55 -9.71 2.96 -3.83
N VAL A 56 -10.53 3.41 -4.78
CA VAL A 56 -10.58 2.85 -6.14
C VAL A 56 -9.70 3.70 -7.05
N PRO A 57 -8.44 3.31 -7.30
CA PRO A 57 -7.63 4.01 -8.29
C PRO A 57 -8.23 3.82 -9.67
N SER A 58 -8.05 4.80 -10.56
CA SER A 58 -8.47 4.62 -11.94
C SER A 58 -7.59 3.56 -12.62
N ALA A 59 -8.17 2.82 -13.57
CA ALA A 59 -7.44 1.79 -14.33
C ALA A 59 -6.29 2.38 -15.18
N ILE A 60 -6.30 3.69 -15.43
CA ILE A 60 -5.25 4.41 -16.16
C ILE A 60 -4.07 4.74 -15.22
N GLU A 61 -4.33 5.00 -13.94
CA GLU A 61 -3.30 5.40 -12.97
C GLU A 61 -2.62 4.20 -12.31
N TYR A 62 -3.38 3.14 -12.01
CA TYR A 62 -2.83 1.95 -11.36
C TYR A 62 -2.42 0.90 -12.39
N ARG A 63 -1.15 0.45 -12.30
CA ARG A 63 -0.61 -0.65 -13.12
C ARG A 63 -0.73 -0.39 -14.63
N VAL A 64 -0.29 0.80 -15.05
CA VAL A 64 -0.21 1.25 -16.46
C VAL A 64 0.49 0.22 -17.35
N PHE A 65 1.48 -0.48 -16.80
CA PHE A 65 2.17 -1.58 -17.45
C PHE A 65 1.85 -2.90 -16.75
N CYS A 66 1.62 -3.94 -17.54
CA CYS A 66 1.60 -5.31 -17.02
C CYS A 66 2.97 -5.62 -16.39
N PRO A 67 3.04 -6.30 -15.24
CA PRO A 67 4.31 -6.63 -14.60
C PRO A 67 5.20 -7.54 -15.46
N ALA A 68 4.63 -8.28 -16.41
CA ALA A 68 5.39 -9.07 -17.38
C ALA A 68 5.89 -8.25 -18.58
N THR A 69 5.45 -7.00 -18.73
CA THR A 69 5.73 -6.11 -19.88
C THR A 69 6.29 -4.79 -19.37
N THR A 70 7.39 -4.84 -18.64
CA THR A 70 8.11 -3.65 -18.19
C THR A 70 8.87 -3.01 -19.35
N LYS A 71 8.90 -1.68 -19.38
CA LYS A 71 9.69 -0.92 -20.39
C LYS A 71 11.19 -1.05 -20.17
N GLU A 72 11.58 -1.24 -18.92
CA GLU A 72 12.98 -1.30 -18.48
C GLU A 72 13.41 -2.74 -18.24
N LYS A 73 14.67 -3.01 -18.54
CA LYS A 73 15.33 -4.27 -18.21
C LYS A 73 16.01 -4.12 -16.85
N ALA A 74 15.45 -4.77 -15.82
CA ALA A 74 16.04 -4.77 -14.49
C ALA A 74 17.39 -5.52 -14.49
N ILE A 75 18.43 -4.91 -13.90
CA ILE A 75 19.71 -5.53 -13.59
C ILE A 75 19.80 -5.66 -12.07
N VAL A 76 19.54 -6.86 -11.55
CA VAL A 76 19.60 -7.13 -10.11
C VAL A 76 21.02 -7.54 -9.73
N PRO A 77 21.76 -6.77 -8.92
CA PRO A 77 23.11 -7.13 -8.52
C PRO A 77 23.09 -8.35 -7.60
N THR A 78 23.94 -9.34 -7.90
CA THR A 78 24.03 -10.59 -7.13
C THR A 78 25.24 -10.61 -6.18
N SER A 79 26.26 -9.79 -6.44
CA SER A 79 27.51 -9.78 -5.69
C SER A 79 28.06 -8.36 -5.61
N ASN A 80 28.78 -8.07 -4.53
CA ASN A 80 29.48 -6.79 -4.38
C ASN A 80 30.67 -6.72 -5.36
N PRO A 81 30.95 -5.56 -5.96
CA PRO A 81 31.98 -5.41 -7.00
C PRO A 81 33.38 -5.85 -6.54
N GLU A 82 33.70 -5.64 -5.26
CA GLU A 82 34.95 -6.06 -4.63
C GLU A 82 35.18 -7.58 -4.70
N THR A 83 34.09 -8.36 -4.67
CA THR A 83 34.11 -9.82 -4.60
C THR A 83 33.95 -10.52 -5.96
N VAL A 84 33.77 -9.74 -7.03
CA VAL A 84 33.63 -10.27 -8.40
C VAL A 84 34.99 -10.76 -8.91
N PHE A 85 36.05 -9.98 -8.69
CA PHE A 85 37.39 -10.31 -9.14
C PHE A 85 38.25 -10.92 -8.01
N ASP A 86 38.13 -10.44 -6.76
CA ASP A 86 38.79 -11.08 -5.62
C ASP A 86 37.89 -12.19 -5.03
N ILE A 87 37.99 -13.38 -5.62
CA ILE A 87 37.11 -14.51 -5.33
C ILE A 87 37.55 -15.37 -4.13
N LYS A 88 38.49 -14.90 -3.31
CA LYS A 88 38.98 -15.65 -2.15
C LYS A 88 37.83 -16.00 -1.22
N TYR A 89 37.48 -17.28 -1.16
CA TYR A 89 36.31 -17.73 -0.42
C TYR A 89 36.57 -17.83 1.10
N TYR A 90 37.77 -18.24 1.51
CA TYR A 90 38.08 -18.51 2.93
C TYR A 90 38.02 -17.25 3.81
N THR A 91 38.31 -16.06 3.26
CA THR A 91 38.17 -14.78 3.95
C THR A 91 36.70 -14.38 4.11
N ARG A 92 35.85 -14.75 3.14
CA ARG A 92 34.42 -14.45 3.12
C ARG A 92 33.57 -15.45 3.90
N ASP A 93 34.06 -16.67 4.14
CA ASP A 93 33.30 -17.77 4.74
C ASP A 93 32.97 -17.53 6.22
N GLN A 94 31.84 -16.85 6.46
CA GLN A 94 31.32 -16.61 7.82
C GLN A 94 30.77 -17.87 8.49
N ARG A 95 30.46 -18.93 7.73
CA ARG A 95 29.85 -20.13 8.29
C ARG A 95 30.86 -20.98 9.05
N ARG A 96 32.08 -21.11 8.50
CA ARG A 96 33.15 -21.91 9.09
C ARG A 96 34.12 -21.08 9.93
N ASN A 97 34.23 -19.78 9.65
CA ASN A 97 35.07 -18.85 10.42
C ASN A 97 34.42 -18.45 11.76
N ARG A 98 34.03 -19.45 12.55
CA ARG A 98 33.55 -19.28 13.91
C ARG A 98 34.60 -19.83 14.88
N PRO A 99 34.77 -19.21 16.06
CA PRO A 99 35.67 -19.75 17.05
C PRO A 99 35.25 -21.18 17.44
N PRO A 100 36.21 -22.10 17.64
CA PRO A 100 35.90 -23.46 18.04
C PRO A 100 35.25 -23.49 19.42
N ILE A 101 34.40 -24.48 19.67
CA ILE A 101 33.71 -24.65 20.95
C ILE A 101 34.75 -24.98 22.03
N ARG A 102 34.88 -24.12 23.04
CA ARG A 102 35.75 -24.36 24.21
C ARG A 102 34.89 -24.95 25.33
N ARG A 103 35.24 -26.17 25.79
CA ARG A 103 34.57 -26.84 26.91
C ARG A 103 35.54 -26.97 28.08
N THR A 104 35.18 -26.40 29.22
CA THR A 104 35.94 -26.46 30.47
C THR A 104 35.09 -27.10 31.54
N ILE A 105 35.65 -28.06 32.28
CA ILE A 105 34.96 -28.72 33.39
C ILE A 105 35.30 -27.95 34.67
N LEU A 106 34.29 -27.40 35.33
CA LEU A 106 34.44 -26.75 36.64
C LEU A 106 34.17 -27.77 37.74
N LYS A 107 35.11 -27.92 38.67
CA LYS A 107 34.93 -28.76 39.86
C LYS A 107 34.52 -27.88 41.05
N LYS A 108 34.06 -28.52 42.12
CA LYS A 108 33.73 -27.87 43.41
C LYS A 108 34.80 -26.86 43.89
N PRO A 109 36.12 -27.17 43.93
CA PRO A 109 37.12 -26.20 44.38
C PRO A 109 37.19 -24.93 43.50
N ASP A 110 36.97 -25.06 42.20
CA ASP A 110 37.00 -23.92 41.28
C ASP A 110 35.80 -22.98 41.55
N VAL A 111 34.64 -23.56 41.82
CA VAL A 111 33.41 -22.81 42.15
C VAL A 111 33.55 -22.10 43.49
N GLU A 112 34.05 -22.77 44.53
CA GLU A 112 34.26 -22.16 45.85
C GLU A 112 35.26 -20.99 45.78
N LYS A 113 36.29 -21.11 44.93
CA LYS A 113 37.23 -20.01 44.67
C LYS A 113 36.54 -18.82 43.99
N MET A 114 35.78 -19.05 42.91
CA MET A 114 35.03 -17.98 42.22
C MET A 114 34.06 -17.28 43.16
N MET A 115 33.35 -18.02 44.03
CA MET A 115 32.42 -17.44 45.00
C MET A 115 33.12 -16.55 46.03
N LYS A 116 34.33 -16.92 46.46
CA LYS A 116 35.14 -16.10 47.38
C LYS A 116 35.69 -14.84 46.71
N GLU A 117 35.97 -14.90 45.41
CA GLU A 117 36.54 -13.80 44.63
C GLU A 117 35.47 -12.81 44.12
N THR A 118 34.25 -13.28 43.87
CA THR A 118 33.17 -12.46 43.30
C THR A 118 32.63 -11.46 44.33
N LYS A 119 32.60 -10.17 43.96
CA LYS A 119 31.93 -9.09 44.69
C LYS A 119 31.02 -8.37 43.71
N PHE A 120 29.84 -7.95 44.16
CA PHE A 120 28.87 -7.28 43.30
C PHE A 120 28.90 -5.77 43.51
N ASP A 121 29.09 -5.04 42.42
CA ASP A 121 28.85 -3.60 42.31
C ASP A 121 27.48 -3.36 41.62
N PRO A 122 26.81 -2.21 41.79
CA PRO A 122 25.54 -1.93 41.10
C PRO A 122 25.63 -2.03 39.57
N ALA A 123 26.82 -1.89 38.99
CA ALA A 123 27.07 -2.05 37.54
C ALA A 123 27.05 -3.51 37.05
N ASP A 124 27.25 -4.49 37.94
CA ASP A 124 27.30 -5.92 37.58
C ASP A 124 25.91 -6.53 37.36
N PHE A 125 24.85 -5.83 37.78
CA PHE A 125 23.48 -6.28 37.57
C PHE A 125 23.04 -6.08 36.12
N PRO A 126 22.27 -7.01 35.55
CA PRO A 126 21.75 -6.86 34.20
C PRO A 126 20.89 -5.60 34.13
N LYS A 127 21.16 -4.76 33.12
CA LYS A 127 20.41 -3.52 32.93
C LYS A 127 18.95 -3.85 32.66
N VAL A 128 18.06 -3.20 33.41
CA VAL A 128 16.62 -3.32 33.22
C VAL A 128 16.24 -2.64 31.90
N TYR A 129 15.43 -3.31 31.09
CA TYR A 129 14.78 -2.69 29.93
C TYR A 129 13.63 -1.82 30.41
N LEU A 130 13.91 -0.54 30.68
CA LEU A 130 12.89 0.43 31.10
C LEU A 130 12.17 0.96 29.87
N THR A 131 10.87 0.70 29.77
CA THR A 131 10.01 1.37 28.82
C THR A 131 9.68 2.77 29.34
N ALA A 132 9.87 3.80 28.51
CA ALA A 132 9.48 5.15 28.87
C ALA A 132 7.96 5.24 29.10
N ALA A 133 7.53 6.14 29.99
CA ALA A 133 6.13 6.57 30.01
C ALA A 133 5.86 7.32 28.69
N ILE A 134 4.94 6.81 27.89
CA ILE A 134 4.59 7.38 26.59
C ILE A 134 3.29 8.16 26.77
N GLU A 135 3.30 9.42 26.35
CA GLU A 135 2.07 10.18 26.13
C GLU A 135 1.64 9.96 24.68
N GLU A 136 0.45 9.39 24.50
CA GLU A 136 -0.10 9.11 23.18
C GLU A 136 -0.69 10.40 22.60
N ASP A 137 -0.03 10.98 21.61
CA ASP A 137 -0.55 12.08 20.80
C ASP A 137 -0.72 11.61 19.35
N MET A 138 -1.92 11.83 18.82
CA MET A 138 -2.39 11.38 17.51
C MET A 138 -1.53 11.92 16.36
N ASN A 139 -1.03 13.16 16.46
CA ASN A 139 -0.34 13.85 15.36
C ASN A 139 1.05 14.42 15.73
N ALA A 140 1.62 14.03 16.89
CA ALA A 140 2.87 14.61 17.42
C ALA A 140 4.09 14.50 16.48
N ARG A 141 4.22 13.40 15.73
CA ARG A 141 5.37 13.16 14.85
C ARG A 141 4.99 13.42 13.40
N GLY A 142 5.63 14.42 12.79
CA GLY A 142 5.41 14.75 11.38
C GLY A 142 4.01 15.28 11.06
N GLY A 143 3.22 15.66 12.07
CA GLY A 143 1.85 16.13 11.88
C GLY A 143 0.87 15.03 11.47
N GLY A 144 1.12 13.77 11.85
CA GLY A 144 0.32 12.61 11.45
C GLY A 144 0.74 11.99 10.10
N TYR A 145 1.71 12.59 9.41
CA TYR A 145 2.24 12.11 8.12
C TYR A 145 3.71 11.69 8.24
N GLN A 146 3.96 10.41 8.00
CA GLN A 146 5.31 9.86 7.97
C GLN A 146 5.84 9.82 6.52
N LYS A 147 7.03 10.39 6.31
CA LYS A 147 7.79 10.22 5.06
C LYS A 147 8.44 8.84 5.00
#